data_AF-D4AZK3-F1
#
_entry.id   AF-D4AZK3-F1
#
_cell.length_a   1.000
_cell.length_b   1.000
_cell.length_c   1.000
_cell.angle_alpha   90.00
_cell.angle_beta   90.00
_cell.angle_gamma   90.00
#
_symmetry.space_group_name_H-M   'P 1'
#
loop_
_entity.id
_entity.type
_entity.pdbx_description
1 polymer ?
#
loop_
_entity_poly.entity_id
_entity_poly.type
_entity_poly.pdbx_seq_one_letter_code
_entity_poly.pdbx_strand_id
1 'polypeptide(L)'
;MAQLLQNRWHLRRVADTGAKSCLICYKPSTSVLVTPDNEEEIAAKKRKEEMDREIEKVKKEYEEKQRKKREKEKEKDKQKDSEKTDDKKKADDEEESKKDEKEKDDKNAASPVNDSTDDMPRIYSLHKNFYQMRVDRLKAIEKSKRDRQRLQNPSTFPSVPKTDLS
;
A
#
# COMPACT_ATOMS: atom_id res chain seq x y z
N MET A 1 0.40 1.67 30.68
CA MET A 1 0.66 0.24 30.41
C MET A 1 1.67 0.19 29.27
N ALA A 2 2.92 -0.16 29.53
CA ALA A 2 3.94 -0.23 28.48
C ALA A 2 3.53 -1.33 27.49
N GLN A 3 3.19 -0.95 26.25
CA GLN A 3 2.95 -1.89 25.18
C GLN A 3 4.22 -2.76 25.04
N LEU A 4 4.07 -4.06 25.30
CA LEU A 4 5.08 -5.06 24.96
C LEU A 4 5.17 -5.08 23.43
N LEU A 5 6.13 -4.33 22.89
CA LEU A 5 6.32 -4.21 21.46
C LEU A 5 6.61 -5.61 20.89
N GLN A 6 5.75 -6.16 20.04
CA GLN A 6 6.05 -7.47 19.45
C GLN A 6 7.30 -7.34 18.57
N ASN A 7 8.23 -8.31 18.63
CA ASN A 7 9.43 -8.32 17.79
C ASN A 7 9.12 -8.79 16.35
N ARG A 8 8.15 -8.14 15.72
CA ARG A 8 7.70 -8.38 14.35
C ARG A 8 7.65 -7.05 13.61
N TRP A 9 8.36 -6.97 12.50
CA TRP A 9 8.59 -5.74 11.75
C TRP A 9 8.34 -5.95 10.27
N HIS A 10 7.64 -5.04 9.63
CA HIS A 10 7.42 -5.03 8.19
C HIS A 10 8.33 -3.98 7.55
N LEU A 11 9.01 -4.36 6.48
CA LEU A 11 9.76 -3.40 5.66
C LEU A 11 8.82 -2.63 4.76
N ARG A 12 8.93 -1.30 4.82
CA ARG A 12 8.25 -0.37 3.91
C ARG A 12 9.30 0.50 3.24
N ARG A 13 9.16 0.67 1.92
CA ARG A 13 9.89 1.70 1.17
C ARG A 13 9.06 2.98 1.18
N VAL A 14 9.68 4.10 1.53
CA VAL A 14 9.07 5.43 1.62
C VAL A 14 9.87 6.39 0.74
N ALA A 15 9.22 7.43 0.21
CA ALA A 15 9.90 8.52 -0.47
C ALA A 15 10.91 9.23 0.46
N ASP A 16 11.86 9.96 -0.12
CA ASP A 16 12.91 10.66 0.64
C ASP A 16 12.34 11.64 1.68
N THR A 17 11.19 12.25 1.42
CA THR A 17 10.47 13.13 2.36
C THR A 17 9.99 12.41 3.62
N GLY A 18 9.80 11.09 3.55
CA GLY A 18 9.44 10.24 4.68
C GLY A 18 10.58 9.35 5.17
N ALA A 19 11.83 9.61 4.75
CA ALA A 19 12.98 8.86 5.20
C ALA A 19 13.18 9.02 6.71
N LYS A 20 13.27 7.91 7.42
CA LYS A 20 13.55 7.89 8.87
C LYS A 20 15.02 7.56 9.07
N SER A 21 15.65 8.17 10.07
CA SER A 21 17.06 7.90 10.40
C SER A 21 17.20 6.49 10.99
N CYS A 22 18.17 5.72 10.50
CA CYS A 22 18.55 4.45 11.10
C CYS A 22 18.95 4.65 12.57
N LEU A 23 18.45 3.79 13.46
CA LEU A 23 18.77 3.85 14.90
C LEU A 23 20.23 3.52 15.24
N ILE A 24 20.96 2.90 14.31
CA ILE A 24 22.33 2.42 14.55
C ILE A 24 23.32 3.45 14.01
N CYS A 25 23.17 3.85 12.75
CA CYS A 25 24.13 4.74 12.07
C CYS A 25 23.63 6.17 11.88
N TYR A 26 22.38 6.48 12.26
CA TYR A 26 21.73 7.79 12.13
C TYR A 26 21.65 8.35 10.71
N LYS A 27 21.99 7.54 9.69
CA LYS A 27 21.81 7.91 8.28
C LYS A 27 20.32 7.79 7.92
N PRO A 28 19.76 8.76 7.18
CA PRO A 28 18.42 8.64 6.65
C PRO A 28 18.34 7.46 5.68
N SER A 29 17.31 6.64 5.80
CA SER A 29 17.03 5.56 4.84
C SER A 29 15.58 5.60 4.38
N THR A 30 15.37 5.36 3.08
CA THR A 30 14.05 5.18 2.46
C THR A 30 13.41 3.84 2.81
N SER A 31 14.22 2.86 3.23
CA SER A 31 13.79 1.60 3.82
C SER A 31 13.55 1.76 5.32
N VAL A 32 12.30 1.61 5.75
CA VAL A 32 11.88 1.79 7.14
C VAL A 32 11.22 0.51 7.64
N LEU A 33 11.60 0.08 8.85
CA LEU A 33 10.95 -1.04 9.55
C LEU A 33 9.82 -0.52 10.45
N VAL A 34 8.61 -1.01 10.21
CA VAL A 34 7.38 -0.57 10.87
C VAL A 34 6.74 -1.75 11.61
N THR A 35 6.12 -1.52 12.76
CA THR A 35 5.34 -2.56 13.47
C THR A 35 3.94 -2.67 12.88
N PRO A 36 3.35 -3.88 12.78
CA PRO A 36 2.02 -4.08 12.22
C PRO A 36 0.92 -3.30 12.96
N ASP A 37 1.10 -3.10 14.27
CA ASP A 37 0.17 -2.36 15.13
C ASP A 37 0.39 -0.84 15.10
N ASN A 38 1.30 -0.35 14.25
CA ASN A 38 1.51 1.09 14.13
C ASN A 38 0.29 1.73 13.45
N GLU A 39 -0.26 2.78 14.06
CA GLU A 39 -1.42 3.51 13.56
C GLU A 39 -1.21 4.03 12.13
N GLU A 40 0.02 4.45 11.81
CA GLU A 40 0.43 4.86 10.45
C GLU A 40 0.25 3.73 9.42
N GLU A 41 0.54 2.48 9.79
CA GLU A 41 0.45 1.33 8.89
C GLU A 41 -0.99 0.88 8.69
N ILE A 42 -1.81 0.92 9.74
CA ILE A 42 -3.25 0.63 9.67
C ILE A 42 -3.93 1.66 8.77
N ALA A 43 -3.63 2.95 8.95
CA ALA A 43 -4.17 4.02 8.10
C ALA A 43 -3.71 3.87 6.64
N ALA A 44 -2.44 3.53 6.41
CA ALA A 44 -1.92 3.33 5.05
C ALA A 44 -2.55 2.11 4.35
N LYS A 45 -2.78 1.00 5.07
CA LYS A 45 -3.48 -0.16 4.51
C LYS A 45 -4.91 0.18 4.13
N LYS A 46 -5.65 0.87 5.01
CA LYS A 46 -7.01 1.34 4.73
C LYS A 46 -7.07 2.22 3.48
N ARG A 47 -6.16 3.20 3.35
CA ARG A 47 -6.07 4.06 2.15
C ARG A 47 -5.79 3.27 0.87
N LYS A 48 -4.91 2.26 0.94
CA LYS A 48 -4.59 1.42 -0.22
C LYS A 48 -5.80 0.56 -0.62
N GLU A 49 -6.43 -0.10 0.35
CA GLU A 49 -7.63 -0.92 0.10
C GLU A 49 -8.79 -0.11 -0.48
N GLU A 50 -8.96 1.15 -0.06
CA GLU A 50 -9.95 2.06 -0.60
C GLU A 50 -9.65 2.43 -2.06
N MET A 51 -8.40 2.82 -2.37
CA MET A 51 -7.98 3.07 -3.76
C MET A 51 -8.14 1.83 -4.63
N ASP A 52 -7.77 0.65 -4.15
CA ASP A 52 -7.89 -0.60 -4.91
C ASP A 52 -9.37 -0.91 -5.24
N ARG A 53 -10.29 -0.65 -4.30
CA ARG A 53 -11.74 -0.77 -4.54
C ARG A 53 -12.26 0.23 -5.56
N GLU A 54 -11.76 1.46 -5.56
CA GLU A 54 -12.11 2.47 -6.58
C GLU A 54 -11.61 2.04 -7.96
N ILE A 55 -10.37 1.57 -8.03
CA ILE A 55 -9.77 1.04 -9.26
C ILE A 55 -10.59 -0.13 -9.80
N GLU A 56 -11.03 -1.06 -8.95
CA GLU A 56 -11.88 -2.19 -9.36
C GLU A 56 -13.23 -1.74 -9.93
N LYS A 57 -13.88 -0.73 -9.32
CA LYS A 57 -15.13 -0.17 -9.84
C LYS A 57 -14.92 0.47 -11.21
N VAL A 58 -13.88 1.29 -11.35
CA VAL A 58 -13.53 1.96 -12.61
C VAL A 58 -13.23 0.93 -13.70
N LYS A 59 -12.50 -0.15 -13.38
CA LYS A 59 -12.24 -1.25 -14.31
C LYS A 59 -13.53 -1.93 -14.78
N LYS A 60 -14.45 -2.25 -13.86
CA LYS A 60 -15.75 -2.87 -14.18
C LYS A 60 -16.61 -1.96 -15.05
N GLU A 61 -16.70 -0.68 -14.72
CA GLU A 61 -17.43 0.31 -15.53
C GLU A 61 -16.84 0.45 -16.94
N TYR A 62 -15.51 0.46 -17.05
CA TYR A 62 -14.82 0.51 -18.33
C TYR A 62 -15.10 -0.74 -19.18
N GLU A 63 -15.00 -1.93 -18.59
CA GLU A 63 -15.26 -3.20 -19.28
C GLU A 63 -16.72 -3.31 -19.78
N GLU A 64 -17.70 -2.93 -18.95
CA GLU A 64 -19.11 -2.91 -19.33
C GLU A 64 -19.38 -1.91 -20.46
N LYS A 65 -18.77 -0.72 -20.39
CA LYS A 65 -18.88 0.31 -21.43
C LYS A 65 -18.27 -0.17 -22.76
N GLN A 66 -17.12 -0.85 -22.71
CA GLN A 66 -16.52 -1.47 -23.90
C GLN A 66 -17.40 -2.60 -24.47
N ARG A 67 -18.00 -3.44 -23.61
CA ARG A 67 -18.92 -4.49 -24.06
C ARG A 67 -20.16 -3.92 -24.73
N LYS A 68 -20.82 -2.93 -24.14
CA LYS A 68 -21.98 -2.25 -24.74
C LYS A 68 -21.62 -1.57 -26.07
N LYS A 69 -20.41 -1.01 -26.19
CA LYS A 69 -19.95 -0.42 -27.46
C LYS A 69 -19.79 -1.48 -28.54
N ARG A 70 -19.14 -2.61 -28.24
CA ARG A 70 -18.97 -3.74 -29.17
C ARG A 70 -20.29 -4.41 -29.55
N GLU A 71 -21.23 -4.54 -28.63
CA GLU A 71 -22.57 -5.08 -28.92
C GLU A 71 -23.36 -4.15 -29.85
N LYS A 72 -23.32 -2.83 -29.60
CA LYS A 72 -23.96 -1.82 -30.47
C LYS A 72 -23.34 -1.76 -31.87
N GLU A 73 -22.02 -1.96 -32.01
CA GLU A 73 -21.36 -2.03 -33.32
C GLU A 73 -21.77 -3.30 -34.07
N LYS A 74 -21.75 -4.47 -33.41
CA LYS A 74 -22.22 -5.74 -34.00
C LYS A 74 -23.68 -5.71 -34.44
N GLU A 75 -24.55 -5.03 -33.69
CA GLU A 75 -25.97 -4.92 -34.03
C GLU A 75 -26.20 -3.99 -35.23
N LYS A 76 -25.45 -2.87 -35.31
CA LYS A 76 -25.48 -1.97 -36.47
C LYS A 76 -24.97 -2.63 -37.75
N ASP A 77 -23.96 -3.51 -37.65
CA ASP A 77 -23.43 -4.23 -38.82
C ASP A 77 -24.43 -5.30 -39.32
N LYS A 78 -25.09 -6.04 -38.42
CA LYS A 78 -26.18 -6.97 -38.78
C LYS A 78 -27.38 -6.26 -39.44
N GLN A 79 -27.71 -5.04 -38.99
CA GLN A 79 -28.84 -4.29 -39.52
C GLN A 79 -28.56 -3.73 -40.93
N LYS A 80 -27.32 -3.32 -41.21
CA LYS A 80 -26.87 -2.93 -42.57
C LYS A 80 -26.82 -4.10 -43.56
N ASP A 81 -26.57 -5.32 -43.07
CA ASP A 81 -26.56 -6.54 -43.90
C ASP A 81 -28.00 -7.00 -44.24
N SER A 82 -28.97 -6.76 -43.35
CA SER A 82 -30.39 -7.01 -43.60
C SER A 82 -31.06 -6.01 -44.56
N GLU A 83 -30.44 -4.86 -44.85
CA GLU A 83 -30.96 -3.85 -45.79
C GLU A 83 -30.38 -4.02 -47.21
N LYS A 84 -29.43 -4.95 -47.41
CA LYS A 84 -28.87 -5.33 -48.72
C LYS A 84 -29.37 -6.68 -49.26
N THR A 85 -30.33 -7.31 -48.60
CA THR A 85 -30.88 -8.61 -48.99
C THR A 85 -32.35 -8.54 -49.38
N ASP A 86 -32.64 -7.71 -50.39
CA ASP A 86 -33.80 -7.89 -51.27
C ASP A 86 -33.34 -7.81 -52.75
N ASP A 87 -32.28 -8.55 -53.08
CA ASP A 87 -32.15 -9.20 -54.39
C ASP A 87 -31.09 -10.31 -54.33
N LYS A 88 -31.52 -11.52 -54.70
CA LYS A 88 -30.72 -12.72 -55.02
C LYS A 88 -30.20 -13.63 -53.88
N LYS A 89 -31.02 -14.65 -53.65
CA LYS A 89 -30.72 -15.97 -53.06
C LYS A 89 -29.50 -16.66 -53.73
N LYS A 90 -28.46 -16.94 -52.96
CA LYS A 90 -27.70 -18.23 -52.96
C LYS A 90 -26.85 -18.35 -51.69
N ALA A 91 -27.18 -19.36 -50.88
CA ALA A 91 -26.31 -19.99 -49.87
C ALA A 91 -25.08 -20.62 -50.58
N ASP A 92 -23.95 -20.96 -49.97
CA ASP A 92 -23.54 -21.23 -48.60
C ASP A 92 -21.99 -21.31 -48.69
N ASP A 93 -21.22 -20.77 -47.75
CA ASP A 93 -20.29 -21.55 -46.92
C ASP A 93 -19.50 -20.60 -46.00
N GLU A 94 -19.45 -21.02 -44.76
CA GLU A 94 -19.33 -20.22 -43.55
C GLU A 94 -18.11 -20.71 -42.79
N GLU A 95 -16.88 -20.36 -43.16
CA GLU A 95 -15.75 -20.65 -42.25
C GLU A 95 -14.46 -19.83 -42.44
N GLU A 96 -14.52 -18.50 -42.50
CA GLU A 96 -13.26 -17.73 -42.43
C GLU A 96 -13.41 -16.30 -41.88
N SER A 97 -13.88 -16.15 -40.64
CA SER A 97 -13.83 -14.82 -39.98
C SER A 97 -13.66 -14.85 -38.46
N LYS A 98 -13.16 -15.96 -37.89
CA LYS A 98 -12.89 -16.09 -36.45
C LYS A 98 -11.41 -16.02 -36.05
N LYS A 99 -10.49 -15.67 -36.97
CA LYS A 99 -9.04 -15.77 -36.70
C LYS A 99 -8.26 -14.45 -36.65
N ASP A 100 -8.76 -13.31 -37.15
CA ASP A 100 -7.88 -12.15 -37.39
C ASP A 100 -8.01 -10.94 -36.45
N GLU A 101 -8.82 -10.98 -35.39
CA GLU A 101 -8.87 -9.90 -34.39
C GLU A 101 -8.28 -10.26 -33.02
N LYS A 102 -7.63 -11.42 -32.88
CA LYS A 102 -6.93 -11.81 -31.64
C LYS A 102 -5.41 -11.60 -31.67
N GLU A 103 -4.82 -11.18 -32.79
CA GLU A 103 -3.35 -11.11 -32.94
C GLU A 103 -2.74 -9.69 -32.94
N LYS A 104 -3.50 -8.63 -32.65
CA LYS A 104 -2.97 -7.25 -32.63
C LYS A 104 -2.97 -6.51 -31.28
N ASP A 105 -3.30 -7.18 -30.17
CA ASP A 105 -3.12 -6.63 -28.82
C ASP A 105 -1.96 -7.29 -28.03
N ASP A 106 -1.33 -8.34 -28.59
CA ASP A 106 -0.26 -9.11 -27.92
C ASP A 106 1.17 -8.56 -28.13
N LYS A 107 1.30 -7.33 -28.65
CA LYS A 107 2.60 -6.64 -28.84
C LYS A 107 2.79 -5.38 -27.99
N ASN A 108 2.00 -5.25 -26.92
CA ASN A 108 2.42 -4.50 -25.72
C ASN A 108 2.70 -5.46 -24.56
N ALA A 109 3.21 -6.66 -24.86
CA ALA A 109 3.96 -7.45 -23.90
C ALA A 109 5.34 -6.80 -23.74
N ALA A 110 5.39 -5.79 -22.86
CA ALA A 110 6.62 -5.37 -22.24
C ALA A 110 7.41 -6.60 -21.75
N SER A 111 8.72 -6.53 -21.92
CA SER A 111 9.72 -7.53 -21.53
C SER A 111 9.41 -8.21 -20.18
N PRO A 112 9.78 -9.49 -19.96
CA PRO A 112 9.77 -10.07 -18.64
C PRO A 112 10.94 -9.47 -17.84
N VAL A 113 10.78 -8.23 -17.39
CA VAL A 113 11.54 -7.70 -16.27
C VAL A 113 11.05 -8.45 -15.04
N ASN A 114 11.92 -9.33 -14.55
CA ASN A 114 11.80 -9.97 -13.26
C ASN A 114 11.88 -8.92 -12.14
N ASP A 115 10.79 -8.24 -11.80
CA ASP A 115 10.81 -7.26 -10.69
C ASP A 115 9.40 -7.03 -10.12
N SER A 116 8.88 -7.96 -9.31
CA SER A 116 7.65 -7.77 -8.51
C SER A 116 7.49 -8.79 -7.36
N THR A 117 8.59 -9.34 -6.84
CA THR A 117 8.54 -10.03 -5.53
C THR A 117 8.89 -9.09 -4.36
N ASP A 118 9.30 -7.85 -4.66
CA ASP A 118 9.63 -6.80 -3.69
C ASP A 118 8.40 -6.11 -3.04
N ASP A 119 7.20 -6.26 -3.61
CA ASP A 119 5.97 -5.66 -3.08
C ASP A 119 5.25 -6.51 -2.01
N MET A 120 5.75 -7.72 -1.75
CA MET A 120 5.25 -8.57 -0.66
C MET A 120 5.80 -8.03 0.68
N PRO A 121 4.96 -7.84 1.73
CA PRO A 121 5.41 -7.31 3.02
C PRO A 121 6.51 -8.18 3.62
N ARG A 122 7.76 -7.74 3.52
CA ARG A 122 8.90 -8.49 4.04
C ARG A 122 8.92 -8.38 5.56
N ILE A 123 8.58 -9.49 6.22
CA ILE A 123 8.50 -9.58 7.67
C ILE A 123 9.87 -9.94 8.22
N TYR A 124 10.32 -9.17 9.21
CA TYR A 124 11.58 -9.36 9.91
C TYR A 124 11.33 -9.53 11.42
N SER A 125 12.12 -10.41 12.03
CA SER A 125 12.35 -10.44 13.46
C SER A 125 13.73 -9.82 13.73
N LEU A 126 13.80 -8.84 14.62
CA LEU A 126 15.10 -8.22 14.94
C LEU A 126 15.91 -9.13 15.83
N HIS A 127 17.23 -9.11 15.65
CA HIS A 127 18.15 -9.72 16.59
C HIS A 127 17.96 -9.15 18.00
N LYS A 128 18.17 -9.98 19.02
CA LYS A 128 17.92 -9.66 20.44
C LYS A 128 18.51 -8.31 20.87
N ASN A 129 19.76 -8.03 20.49
CA ASN A 129 20.45 -6.79 20.84
C ASN A 129 19.76 -5.55 20.24
N PHE A 130 19.37 -5.60 18.97
CA PHE A 130 18.70 -4.48 18.30
C PHE A 130 17.28 -4.26 18.82
N TYR A 131 16.57 -5.36 19.10
CA TYR A 131 15.25 -5.28 19.70
C TYR A 131 15.32 -4.65 21.10
N GLN A 132 16.26 -5.08 21.94
CA GLN A 132 16.45 -4.52 23.28
C GLN A 132 16.79 -3.02 23.25
N MET A 133 17.70 -2.59 22.37
CA MET A 133 18.02 -1.16 22.20
C MET A 133 16.78 -0.34 21.82
N ARG A 134 15.90 -0.87 20.97
CA ARG A 134 14.64 -0.18 20.60
C ARG A 134 13.69 -0.08 21.79
N VAL A 135 13.53 -1.15 22.56
CA VAL A 135 12.68 -1.15 23.76
C VAL A 135 13.20 -0.16 24.80
N ASP A 136 14.51 -0.14 25.04
CA ASP A 136 15.12 0.76 26.02
C ASP A 136 15.02 2.22 25.59
N ARG A 137 15.11 2.52 24.29
CA ARG A 137 14.86 3.86 23.75
C ARG A 137 13.43 4.31 24.01
N LEU A 138 12.43 3.45 23.79
CA LEU A 138 11.02 3.79 24.06
C LEU A 138 10.80 4.05 25.56
N LYS A 139 11.37 3.21 26.43
CA LYS A 139 11.33 3.41 27.89
C LYS A 139 12.03 4.71 28.30
N ALA A 140 13.18 5.04 27.69
CA ALA A 140 13.91 6.27 27.97
C ALA A 140 13.11 7.52 27.56
N ILE A 141 12.43 7.48 26.41
CA ILE A 141 11.53 8.56 25.96
C ILE A 141 10.37 8.72 26.95
N GLU A 142 9.72 7.63 27.38
CA GLU A 142 8.62 7.68 28.36
C GLU A 142 9.10 8.21 29.71
N LYS A 143 10.26 7.74 30.20
CA LYS A 143 10.87 8.20 31.43
C LYS A 143 11.19 9.69 31.36
N SER A 144 11.81 10.16 30.28
CA SER A 144 12.11 11.58 30.07
C SER A 144 10.84 12.45 30.05
N LYS A 145 9.76 11.98 29.42
CA LYS A 145 8.45 12.67 29.45
C LYS A 145 7.90 12.75 30.87
N ARG A 146 7.95 11.66 31.64
CA ARG A 146 7.51 11.62 33.04
C ARG A 146 8.36 12.54 33.92
N ASP A 147 9.67 12.50 33.77
CA ASP A 147 10.60 13.35 34.52
C ASP A 147 10.37 14.83 34.20
N ARG A 148 10.14 15.16 32.93
CA ARG A 148 9.76 16.52 32.52
C ARG A 148 8.46 16.98 33.17
N GLN A 149 7.44 16.13 33.25
CA GLN A 149 6.19 16.45 33.95
C GLN A 149 6.39 16.65 35.45
N ARG A 150 7.23 15.82 36.09
CA ARG A 150 7.58 15.96 37.51
C ARG A 150 8.29 17.27 37.81
N LEU A 151 9.24 17.67 36.96
CA LEU A 151 9.96 18.93 37.10
C LEU A 151 9.08 20.17 36.87
N GLN A 152 7.99 20.05 36.10
CA GLN A 152 7.01 21.13 35.91
C GLN A 152 6.14 21.36 37.15
N ASN A 153 6.04 20.37 38.05
CA ASN A 153 5.26 20.48 39.27
C ASN A 153 6.14 21.03 40.42
N PRO A 154 5.93 22.28 40.87
CA PRO A 154 6.77 22.90 41.90
C PRO A 154 6.68 22.20 43.26
N SER A 155 5.63 21.42 43.52
CA SER A 155 5.46 20.62 44.74
C SER A 155 6.30 19.33 44.77
N THR A 156 6.97 18.96 43.67
CA THR A 156 7.77 17.73 43.58
C THR A 156 9.15 17.89 44.20
N PHE A 157 9.61 19.13 44.41
CA PHE A 157 10.90 19.40 45.01
C PHE A 157 10.79 19.33 46.54
N PRO A 158 11.71 18.63 47.23
CA PRO A 158 11.72 18.61 48.68
C PRO A 158 11.96 20.02 49.22
N SER A 159 11.20 20.41 50.24
CA SER A 159 11.45 21.65 50.97
C SER A 159 12.83 21.57 51.63
N VAL A 160 13.55 22.70 51.63
CA VAL A 160 14.79 22.84 52.40
C VAL A 160 14.46 22.57 53.88
N PRO A 161 15.25 21.71 54.57
CA PRO A 161 15.10 21.49 56.00
C PRO A 161 15.29 22.79 56.78
N LYS A 162 14.31 23.16 57.61
CA LYS A 162 14.42 24.30 58.53
C LYS A 162 15.12 23.83 59.80
N THR A 163 16.43 23.71 59.76
CA THR A 163 17.22 23.55 60.99
C THR A 163 17.43 24.95 61.56
N ASP A 164 16.59 25.34 62.50
CA ASP A 164 16.89 26.49 63.36
C ASP A 164 18.07 26.08 64.24
N LEU A 165 19.26 26.52 63.86
CA LEU A 165 20.45 26.48 64.70
C LEU A 165 20.28 27.57 65.77
N SER A 166 19.61 27.21 66.85
CA SER A 166 19.47 28.03 68.06
C SER A 166 19.49 27.15 69.30
#